data_AF-A0A3A9GDR1-F1
#
_entry.id   AF-A0A3A9GDR1-F1
#
_cell.length_a   1.000
_cell.length_b   1.000
_cell.length_c   1.000
_cell.angle_alpha   90.00
_cell.angle_beta   90.00
_cell.angle_gamma   90.00
#
_symmetry.space_group_name_H-M   'P 1'
#
loop_
_entity.id
_entity.type
_entity.pdbx_description
1 polymer ?
#
loop_
_entity_poly.entity_id
_entity_poly.type
_entity_poly.pdbx_seq_one_letter_code
_entity_poly.pdbx_strand_id
1 'polypeptide(L)'
;MSIINKYNLTQYDKAEVNHTSGQKPCIQIIPELATQNKCYKNSKKITPKGIMLHSVGCPQPDPLVFAANWDKAGQSVCVHLVVGKAPAAYQLLPFDVKANHCGSGAKGSGNNAFISLEMTEPATIKYTGGSNWIELGNGANTKAHVLATYANAVQAFALLCKQYGFNPLDANVIMSHQEGHKKGLASNHGDVGHIWDKFGLTMQRFRQDVKAAMEGAAVPPCSIPSVDASGDDTSLQKVHLLNGTVKVIYKGFDGLNIRKAPSMLAEVDQIVKAGTFTVTGISADEKWYQLKSGLFITAIPDYVRFEATPEQKASTAGTGYYRVRKSWKDAKSQIGAFKNKDNAIDLCKHNKGYKVFDNDGKQIYSGK
;
A
#
# COMPACT_ATOMS: atom_id res chain seq x y z
N MET A 1 -3.44 30.57 5.76
CA MET A 1 -4.51 29.82 6.46
C MET A 1 -4.22 28.33 6.33
N SER A 2 -4.19 27.61 7.44
CA SER A 2 -3.97 26.15 7.48
C SER A 2 -5.00 25.43 6.62
N ILE A 3 -4.59 24.36 5.92
CA ILE A 3 -5.47 23.50 5.11
C ILE A 3 -6.61 22.93 5.96
N ILE A 4 -6.39 22.79 7.27
CA ILE A 4 -7.38 22.36 8.27
C ILE A 4 -8.55 23.35 8.34
N ASN A 5 -8.26 24.66 8.33
CA ASN A 5 -9.28 25.71 8.38
C ASN A 5 -9.96 25.91 7.02
N LYS A 6 -9.27 25.60 5.91
CA LYS A 6 -9.81 25.72 4.55
C LYS A 6 -10.84 24.64 4.22
N TYR A 7 -10.73 23.46 4.82
CA TYR A 7 -11.58 22.30 4.53
C TYR A 7 -12.43 21.81 5.72
N ASN A 8 -12.46 22.57 6.83
CA ASN A 8 -13.26 22.27 8.03
C ASN A 8 -13.14 20.80 8.49
N LEU A 9 -11.91 20.28 8.53
CA LEU A 9 -11.63 18.85 8.73
C LEU A 9 -11.92 18.37 10.16
N THR A 10 -12.11 19.28 11.12
CA THR A 10 -12.41 18.96 12.53
C THR A 10 -13.88 18.67 12.80
N GLN A 11 -14.78 18.85 11.82
CA GLN A 11 -16.22 18.61 12.01
C GLN A 11 -16.58 17.13 12.23
N TYR A 12 -15.65 16.21 11.96
CA TYR A 12 -15.80 14.76 12.17
C TYR A 12 -14.98 14.26 13.38
N ASP A 13 -14.21 15.13 14.04
CA ASP A 13 -13.38 14.79 15.20
C ASP A 13 -14.15 14.96 16.52
N LYS A 14 -15.41 14.51 16.61
CA LYS A 14 -16.04 14.28 17.91
C LYS A 14 -15.53 12.96 18.49
N ALA A 15 -14.29 12.97 18.96
CA ALA A 15 -13.81 12.01 19.94
C ALA A 15 -14.07 12.59 21.34
N GLU A 16 -14.65 11.78 22.23
CA GLU A 16 -14.66 12.08 23.66
C GLU A 16 -13.22 12.25 24.14
N VAL A 17 -12.93 13.44 24.67
CA VAL A 17 -11.60 13.78 25.15
C VAL A 17 -11.41 13.16 26.53
N ASN A 18 -10.92 11.93 26.57
CA ASN A 18 -10.33 11.38 27.79
C ASN A 18 -8.88 11.85 27.89
N HIS A 19 -8.71 13.00 28.55
CA HIS A 19 -7.40 13.46 29.02
C HIS A 19 -6.87 12.49 30.08
N THR A 20 -6.01 11.56 29.67
CA THR A 20 -5.03 10.97 30.59
C THR A 20 -3.64 11.39 30.13
N SER A 21 -3.07 12.31 30.89
CA SER A 21 -1.66 12.73 30.79
C SER A 21 -0.74 11.51 30.91
N GLY A 22 0.12 11.29 29.92
CA GLY A 22 1.27 10.37 30.03
C GLY A 22 1.19 9.04 29.30
N GLN A 23 0.47 8.89 28.18
CA GLN A 23 0.54 7.66 27.41
C GLN A 23 1.91 7.49 26.72
N LYS A 24 2.63 6.45 27.17
CA LYS A 24 3.80 5.84 26.50
C LYS A 24 3.53 5.63 25.00
N PRO A 25 4.56 5.59 24.14
CA PRO A 25 4.39 5.24 22.73
C PRO A 25 3.58 3.95 22.60
N CYS A 26 2.47 4.01 21.86
CA CYS A 26 1.47 2.94 21.79
C CYS A 26 1.88 1.78 20.88
N ILE A 27 3.02 1.90 20.17
CA ILE A 27 3.51 0.86 19.26
C ILE A 27 4.38 -0.15 20.01
N GLN A 28 4.09 -1.43 19.79
CA GLN A 28 4.93 -2.52 20.27
C GLN A 28 5.96 -2.91 19.22
N ILE A 29 7.22 -3.07 19.61
CA ILE A 29 8.23 -3.72 18.78
C ILE A 29 8.15 -5.23 19.05
N ILE A 30 7.74 -5.99 18.04
CA ILE A 30 7.54 -7.44 18.12
C ILE A 30 8.69 -8.13 17.38
N PRO A 31 9.52 -8.95 18.04
CA PRO A 31 10.58 -9.69 17.35
C PRO A 31 10.01 -10.71 16.37
N GLU A 32 10.39 -10.59 15.10
CA GLU A 32 10.11 -11.51 14.00
C GLU A 32 11.42 -11.70 13.21
N LEU A 33 12.48 -12.09 13.92
CA LEU A 33 13.84 -12.03 13.37
C LEU A 33 13.98 -12.92 12.13
N ALA A 34 14.48 -12.35 11.04
CA ALA A 34 14.71 -13.05 9.78
C ALA A 34 16.00 -13.89 9.83
N THR A 35 16.03 -14.89 10.72
CA THR A 35 17.21 -15.72 11.03
C THR A 35 17.78 -16.49 9.84
N GLN A 36 16.98 -16.74 8.80
CA GLN A 36 17.39 -17.41 7.58
C GLN A 36 18.03 -16.46 6.55
N ASN A 37 17.81 -15.16 6.67
CA ASN A 37 18.31 -14.12 5.77
C ASN A 37 19.83 -13.94 5.90
N LYS A 38 20.50 -13.59 4.78
CA LYS A 38 21.94 -13.34 4.78
C LYS A 38 22.35 -12.15 5.66
N CYS A 39 21.52 -11.11 5.78
CA CYS A 39 21.84 -9.96 6.65
C CYS A 39 21.98 -10.40 8.11
N TYR A 40 21.02 -11.20 8.58
CA TYR A 40 21.03 -11.76 9.93
C TYR A 40 22.21 -12.71 10.13
N LYS A 41 22.38 -13.69 9.24
CA LYS A 41 23.46 -14.69 9.34
C LYS A 41 24.86 -14.07 9.29
N ASN A 42 25.06 -13.06 8.44
CA ASN A 42 26.34 -12.37 8.36
C ASN A 42 26.59 -11.48 9.60
N SER A 43 25.53 -10.95 10.22
CA SER A 43 25.58 -10.16 11.45
C SER A 43 26.62 -9.03 11.44
N LYS A 44 26.91 -8.46 10.26
CA LYS A 44 27.88 -7.38 10.13
C LYS A 44 27.40 -6.17 10.94
N LYS A 45 28.19 -5.73 11.91
CA LYS A 45 27.81 -4.63 12.80
C LYS A 45 27.91 -3.26 12.14
N ILE A 46 27.02 -2.36 12.55
CA ILE A 46 27.02 -0.93 12.24
C ILE A 46 26.88 -0.12 13.52
N THR A 47 27.30 1.13 13.48
CA THR A 47 26.91 2.13 14.48
C THR A 47 25.82 2.99 13.84
N PRO A 48 24.55 2.83 14.24
CA PRO A 48 23.47 3.63 13.70
C PRO A 48 23.72 5.13 13.87
N LYS A 49 23.54 5.89 12.78
CA LYS A 49 23.63 7.35 12.73
C LYS A 49 22.27 8.00 12.46
N GLY A 50 21.26 7.20 12.19
CA GLY A 50 19.94 7.66 11.83
C GLY A 50 19.01 6.52 11.43
N ILE A 51 17.84 6.90 10.92
CA ILE A 51 16.77 6.01 10.50
C ILE A 51 16.30 6.41 9.10
N MET A 52 16.24 5.45 8.18
CA MET A 52 15.73 5.63 6.83
C MET A 52 14.34 5.02 6.70
N LEU A 53 13.38 5.84 6.29
CA LEU A 53 12.00 5.45 6.06
C LEU A 53 11.79 4.97 4.62
N HIS A 54 11.06 3.88 4.49
CA HIS A 54 10.67 3.28 3.22
C HIS A 54 9.17 3.00 3.18
N SER A 55 8.65 2.74 1.99
CA SER A 55 7.42 1.97 1.81
C SER A 55 7.61 0.89 0.76
N VAL A 56 6.88 -0.20 0.93
CA VAL A 56 7.17 -1.49 0.27
C VAL A 56 7.01 -1.48 -1.25
N GLY A 57 6.37 -0.46 -1.84
CA GLY A 57 6.25 -0.30 -3.29
C GLY A 57 5.38 -1.34 -3.98
N CYS A 58 4.52 -2.04 -3.23
CA CYS A 58 3.52 -2.97 -3.78
C CYS A 58 2.25 -2.98 -2.89
N PRO A 59 1.05 -3.28 -3.44
CA PRO A 59 -0.22 -3.21 -2.73
C PRO A 59 -0.45 -4.40 -1.78
N GLN A 60 0.43 -4.56 -0.80
CA GLN A 60 0.40 -5.59 0.22
C GLN A 60 0.36 -4.95 1.62
N PRO A 61 -0.81 -4.98 2.30
CA PRO A 61 -1.00 -4.28 3.57
C PRO A 61 -0.48 -5.06 4.80
N ASP A 62 -0.18 -6.35 4.65
CA ASP A 62 0.22 -7.20 5.77
C ASP A 62 1.76 -7.20 5.96
N PRO A 63 2.28 -6.67 7.09
CA PRO A 63 3.71 -6.66 7.35
C PRO A 63 4.30 -8.07 7.53
N LEU A 64 3.52 -9.07 7.96
CA LEU A 64 4.01 -10.43 8.17
C LEU A 64 4.28 -11.18 6.86
N VAL A 65 3.63 -10.78 5.75
CA VAL A 65 3.97 -11.27 4.41
C VAL A 65 5.42 -10.89 4.06
N PHE A 66 5.87 -9.70 4.44
CA PHE A 66 7.25 -9.25 4.23
C PHE A 66 8.21 -9.93 5.19
N ALA A 67 7.83 -10.07 6.46
CA ALA A 67 8.63 -10.80 7.44
C ALA A 67 8.95 -12.23 6.95
N ALA A 68 7.92 -12.97 6.55
CA ALA A 68 8.06 -14.32 6.02
C ALA A 68 8.82 -14.37 4.68
N ASN A 69 8.71 -13.35 3.83
CA ASN A 69 9.42 -13.31 2.56
C ASN A 69 10.91 -13.03 2.71
N TRP A 70 11.29 -12.16 3.65
CA TRP A 70 12.69 -11.87 3.93
C TRP A 70 13.34 -12.94 4.81
N ASP A 71 12.60 -13.68 5.62
CA ASP A 71 13.10 -14.86 6.34
C ASP A 71 13.20 -16.11 5.44
N LYS A 72 14.01 -16.02 4.38
CA LYS A 72 14.25 -17.14 3.46
C LYS A 72 15.74 -17.30 3.18
N ALA A 73 16.18 -18.55 3.09
CA ALA A 73 17.53 -18.87 2.66
C ALA A 73 17.82 -18.24 1.28
N GLY A 74 19.02 -17.69 1.12
CA GLY A 74 19.45 -17.05 -0.12
C GLY A 74 19.08 -15.57 -0.26
N GLN A 75 18.09 -15.07 0.48
CA GLN A 75 17.71 -13.64 0.47
C GLN A 75 18.81 -12.77 1.06
N SER A 76 19.12 -11.68 0.37
CA SER A 76 20.16 -10.72 0.75
C SER A 76 19.63 -9.32 1.00
N VAL A 77 18.35 -9.05 0.73
CA VAL A 77 17.63 -7.83 1.11
C VAL A 77 16.85 -8.11 2.38
N CYS A 78 16.87 -7.16 3.31
CA CYS A 78 16.08 -7.17 4.54
C CYS A 78 16.08 -5.75 5.13
N VAL A 79 15.16 -5.50 6.07
CA VAL A 79 15.05 -4.24 6.81
C VAL A 79 15.06 -4.52 8.31
N HIS A 80 15.10 -3.48 9.13
CA HIS A 80 15.08 -3.67 10.58
C HIS A 80 13.64 -3.77 11.11
N LEU A 81 12.73 -2.96 10.57
CA LEU A 81 11.32 -2.89 10.99
C LEU A 81 10.37 -2.91 9.80
N VAL A 82 9.18 -3.49 10.00
CA VAL A 82 8.02 -3.34 9.10
C VAL A 82 6.80 -2.95 9.91
N VAL A 83 6.01 -2.00 9.42
CA VAL A 83 4.76 -1.57 10.06
C VAL A 83 3.55 -1.75 9.15
N GLY A 84 2.46 -2.23 9.75
CA GLY A 84 1.13 -2.36 9.16
C GLY A 84 0.19 -1.25 9.62
N LYS A 85 -1.11 -1.45 9.35
CA LYS A 85 -2.20 -0.65 9.93
C LYS A 85 -2.35 -0.89 11.44
N ALA A 86 -2.19 -2.13 11.89
CA ALA A 86 -2.20 -2.48 13.31
C ALA A 86 -1.04 -1.79 14.05
N PRO A 87 -1.21 -1.37 15.32
CA PRO A 87 -0.22 -0.60 16.08
C PRO A 87 0.95 -1.47 16.58
N ALA A 88 1.66 -2.12 15.64
CA ALA A 88 2.82 -2.96 15.89
C ALA A 88 3.90 -2.72 14.83
N ALA A 89 5.16 -2.82 15.25
CA ALA A 89 6.31 -2.85 14.36
C ALA A 89 7.04 -4.19 14.52
N TYR A 90 7.19 -4.92 13.42
CA TYR A 90 7.81 -6.23 13.41
C TYR A 90 9.31 -6.10 13.15
N GLN A 91 10.13 -6.55 14.10
CA GLN A 91 11.58 -6.44 14.05
C GLN A 91 12.20 -7.65 13.39
N LEU A 92 12.84 -7.43 12.24
CA LEU A 92 13.45 -8.47 11.41
C LEU A 92 14.95 -8.61 11.63
N LEU A 93 15.62 -7.53 12.06
CA LEU A 93 17.06 -7.50 12.34
C LEU A 93 17.32 -6.73 13.65
N PRO A 94 18.34 -7.13 14.43
CA PRO A 94 18.88 -6.28 15.47
C PRO A 94 19.30 -4.91 14.91
N PHE A 95 19.04 -3.83 15.63
CA PHE A 95 19.26 -2.45 15.14
C PHE A 95 20.73 -2.10 14.89
N ASP A 96 21.67 -2.89 15.40
CA ASP A 96 23.11 -2.75 15.18
C ASP A 96 23.64 -3.68 14.08
N VAL A 97 22.79 -4.44 13.38
CA VAL A 97 23.15 -5.33 12.27
C VAL A 97 22.84 -4.65 10.94
N LYS A 98 23.83 -4.63 10.04
CA LYS A 98 23.72 -4.06 8.69
C LYS A 98 22.57 -4.69 7.90
N ALA A 99 21.55 -3.88 7.59
CA ALA A 99 20.54 -4.22 6.61
C ALA A 99 20.98 -3.87 5.17
N ASN A 100 20.51 -4.62 4.18
CA ASN A 100 20.64 -4.24 2.76
C ASN A 100 19.28 -3.76 2.27
N HIS A 101 19.00 -2.47 2.44
CA HIS A 101 17.66 -1.90 2.27
C HIS A 101 17.58 -0.77 1.24
N CYS A 102 18.65 0.01 1.03
CA CYS A 102 18.60 1.23 0.21
C CYS A 102 19.57 1.25 -0.98
N GLY A 103 20.26 0.15 -1.26
CA GLY A 103 21.29 0.14 -2.30
C GLY A 103 22.45 1.11 -2.00
N SER A 104 23.01 1.72 -3.04
CA SER A 104 24.14 2.66 -2.95
C SER A 104 23.92 3.85 -3.89
N GLY A 105 24.53 4.98 -3.57
CA GLY A 105 24.64 6.14 -4.46
C GLY A 105 26.08 6.65 -4.55
N ALA A 106 26.26 7.81 -5.20
CA ALA A 106 27.59 8.38 -5.48
C ALA A 106 28.43 8.74 -4.24
N LYS A 107 27.81 8.83 -3.05
CA LYS A 107 28.47 9.15 -1.77
C LYS A 107 28.49 7.98 -0.79
N GLY A 108 28.22 6.77 -1.27
CA GLY A 108 28.22 5.55 -0.47
C GLY A 108 26.82 4.96 -0.29
N SER A 109 26.62 4.26 0.82
CA SER A 109 25.41 3.46 1.05
C SER A 109 24.87 3.68 2.46
N GLY A 110 23.59 4.05 2.54
CA GLY A 110 22.85 4.16 3.80
C GLY A 110 22.77 2.85 4.58
N ASN A 111 22.92 1.70 3.91
CA ASN A 111 22.99 0.38 4.52
C ASN A 111 24.03 0.29 5.64
N ASN A 112 25.11 1.08 5.57
CA ASN A 112 26.21 1.04 6.54
C ASN A 112 25.98 1.91 7.78
N ALA A 113 24.88 2.68 7.85
CA ALA A 113 24.70 3.69 8.89
C ALA A 113 23.25 3.92 9.35
N PHE A 114 22.25 3.40 8.65
CA PHE A 114 20.85 3.69 8.96
C PHE A 114 20.08 2.44 9.39
N ILE A 115 19.31 2.57 10.47
CA ILE A 115 18.21 1.67 10.77
C ILE A 115 17.14 1.88 9.70
N SER A 116 16.44 0.83 9.28
CA SER A 116 15.46 0.90 8.19
C SER A 116 14.10 0.42 8.65
N LEU A 117 13.07 1.15 8.22
CA LEU A 117 11.67 0.81 8.48
C LEU A 117 10.88 0.88 7.19
N GLU A 118 10.12 -0.18 6.91
CA GLU A 118 9.21 -0.29 5.77
C GLU A 118 7.77 -0.10 6.24
N MET A 119 7.06 0.86 5.63
CA MET A 119 5.61 0.93 5.72
C MET A 119 4.98 0.05 4.65
N THR A 120 4.07 -0.83 5.05
CA THR A 120 3.19 -1.51 4.11
C THR A 120 2.33 -0.51 3.34
N GLU A 121 1.87 -0.90 2.16
CA GLU A 121 1.00 -0.08 1.32
C GLU A 121 -0.39 -0.72 1.18
N PRO A 122 -1.45 0.09 0.98
CA PRO A 122 -2.81 -0.42 0.95
C PRO A 122 -3.04 -1.37 -0.22
N ALA A 123 -3.89 -2.39 0.00
CA ALA A 123 -4.32 -3.25 -1.10
C ALA A 123 -5.15 -2.49 -2.15
N THR A 124 -5.79 -1.39 -1.79
CA THR A 124 -6.74 -0.63 -2.62
C THR A 124 -6.07 0.21 -3.72
N ILE A 125 -4.76 0.10 -3.93
CA ILE A 125 -4.07 0.76 -5.04
C ILE A 125 -3.57 -0.23 -6.09
N LYS A 126 -3.37 0.27 -7.31
CA LYS A 126 -2.67 -0.44 -8.38
C LYS A 126 -1.60 0.45 -8.98
N TYR A 127 -0.36 -0.04 -9.01
CA TYR A 127 0.72 0.62 -9.73
C TYR A 127 0.49 0.57 -11.24
N THR A 128 0.70 1.70 -11.90
CA THR A 128 0.61 1.85 -13.37
C THR A 128 1.98 2.07 -14.01
N GLY A 129 3.05 2.07 -13.21
CA GLY A 129 4.43 2.19 -13.67
C GLY A 129 5.25 3.19 -12.85
N GLY A 130 6.45 2.77 -12.44
CA GLY A 130 7.30 3.53 -11.51
C GLY A 130 6.53 3.85 -10.24
N SER A 131 6.64 5.11 -9.77
CA SER A 131 5.92 5.64 -8.62
C SER A 131 4.44 5.99 -8.87
N ASN A 132 3.90 5.75 -10.07
CA ASN A 132 2.51 6.10 -10.39
C ASN A 132 1.55 4.97 -10.01
N TRP A 133 0.42 5.34 -9.41
CA TRP A 133 -0.62 4.41 -9.02
C TRP A 133 -2.03 5.03 -9.10
N ILE A 134 -3.01 4.15 -9.30
CA ILE A 134 -4.45 4.46 -9.32
C ILE A 134 -5.16 3.91 -8.11
N GLU A 135 -6.25 4.56 -7.74
CA GLU A 135 -7.18 4.10 -6.70
C GLU A 135 -8.13 3.04 -7.28
N LEU A 136 -8.33 1.94 -6.57
CA LEU A 136 -9.27 0.87 -6.93
C LEU A 136 -10.59 0.97 -6.15
N GLY A 137 -10.58 1.60 -4.98
CA GLY A 137 -11.75 1.85 -4.13
C GLY A 137 -12.26 3.29 -4.22
N ASN A 138 -12.91 3.76 -3.17
CA ASN A 138 -13.31 5.16 -2.99
C ASN A 138 -12.22 6.03 -2.33
N GLY A 139 -11.11 5.42 -1.92
CA GLY A 139 -9.94 6.07 -1.32
C GLY A 139 -9.97 6.19 0.21
N ALA A 140 -11.08 5.85 0.87
CA ALA A 140 -11.18 5.87 2.33
C ALA A 140 -10.21 4.86 2.96
N ASN A 141 -10.13 3.63 2.44
CA ASN A 141 -9.18 2.64 2.96
C ASN A 141 -7.72 3.00 2.66
N THR A 142 -7.44 3.53 1.46
CA THR A 142 -6.10 3.99 1.11
C THR A 142 -5.64 5.06 2.10
N LYS A 143 -6.52 6.05 2.38
CA LYS A 143 -6.28 7.07 3.39
C LYS A 143 -6.08 6.48 4.79
N ALA A 144 -6.94 5.54 5.18
CA ALA A 144 -6.85 4.85 6.47
C ALA A 144 -5.50 4.17 6.68
N HIS A 145 -5.07 3.41 5.68
CA HIS A 145 -3.84 2.64 5.71
C HIS A 145 -2.63 3.56 5.77
N VAL A 146 -2.57 4.57 4.88
CA VAL A 146 -1.44 5.50 4.81
C VAL A 146 -1.30 6.31 6.10
N LEU A 147 -2.41 6.78 6.68
CA LEU A 147 -2.35 7.52 7.95
C LEU A 147 -1.96 6.60 9.12
N ALA A 148 -2.46 5.36 9.17
CA ALA A 148 -2.09 4.41 10.21
C ALA A 148 -0.60 4.02 10.13
N THR A 149 -0.08 3.70 8.94
CA THR A 149 1.35 3.36 8.79
C THR A 149 2.26 4.56 9.06
N TYR A 150 1.85 5.77 8.66
CA TYR A 150 2.52 7.01 9.05
C TYR A 150 2.62 7.14 10.58
N ALA A 151 1.50 6.98 11.28
CA ALA A 151 1.46 7.06 12.75
C ALA A 151 2.38 6.02 13.41
N ASN A 152 2.30 4.78 12.93
CA ASN A 152 3.11 3.69 13.44
C ASN A 152 4.60 3.94 13.20
N ALA A 153 4.96 4.44 12.01
CA ALA A 153 6.32 4.85 11.72
C ALA A 153 6.78 6.01 12.62
N VAL A 154 5.95 7.02 12.88
CA VAL A 154 6.27 8.12 13.80
C VAL A 154 6.62 7.57 15.20
N GLN A 155 5.80 6.66 15.73
CA GLN A 155 6.01 6.08 17.05
C GLN A 155 7.28 5.22 17.11
N ALA A 156 7.53 4.39 16.09
CA ALA A 156 8.74 3.58 16.00
C ALA A 156 10.00 4.44 15.90
N PHE A 157 9.97 5.51 15.09
CA PHE A 157 11.10 6.44 14.98
C PHE A 157 11.34 7.19 16.27
N ALA A 158 10.29 7.59 17.01
CA ALA A 158 10.43 8.26 18.29
C ALA A 158 11.10 7.37 19.35
N LEU A 159 10.72 6.09 19.41
CA LEU A 159 11.37 5.08 20.26
C LEU A 159 12.86 4.94 19.93
N LEU A 160 13.20 4.79 18.65
CA LEU A 160 14.58 4.67 18.19
C LEU A 160 15.38 5.95 18.44
N CYS A 161 14.80 7.13 18.21
CA CYS A 161 15.47 8.39 18.48
C CYS A 161 15.79 8.57 19.96
N LYS A 162 14.87 8.17 20.85
CA LYS A 162 15.12 8.17 22.29
C LYS A 162 16.21 7.17 22.68
N GLN A 163 16.20 5.96 22.10
CA GLN A 163 17.18 4.92 22.38
C GLN A 163 18.61 5.31 21.97
N TYR A 164 18.77 5.94 20.81
CA TYR A 164 20.08 6.26 20.23
C TYR A 164 20.50 7.74 20.40
N GLY A 165 19.68 8.57 21.06
CA GLY A 165 19.97 9.99 21.24
C GLY A 165 19.94 10.80 19.94
N PHE A 166 19.17 10.34 18.95
CA PHE A 166 19.07 11.01 17.64
C PHE A 166 18.22 12.27 17.72
N ASN A 167 18.63 13.33 17.00
CA ASN A 167 17.82 14.52 16.80
C ASN A 167 16.82 14.28 15.65
N PRO A 168 15.50 14.20 15.90
CA PRO A 168 14.52 13.89 14.84
C PRO A 168 14.41 14.98 13.78
N LEU A 169 14.77 16.24 14.10
CA LEU A 169 14.65 17.37 13.18
C LEU A 169 15.79 17.43 12.16
N ASP A 170 16.88 16.67 12.36
CA ASP A 170 17.99 16.63 11.42
C ASP A 170 17.68 15.72 10.21
N ALA A 171 17.65 16.32 9.03
CA ALA A 171 17.40 15.62 7.77
C ALA A 171 18.54 14.67 7.33
N ASN A 172 19.67 14.65 8.02
CA ASN A 172 20.72 13.65 7.87
C ASN A 172 20.56 12.47 8.84
N VAL A 173 19.69 12.60 9.85
CA VAL A 173 19.41 11.58 10.85
C VAL A 173 18.12 10.84 10.49
N ILE A 174 17.05 11.55 10.15
CA ILE A 174 15.81 10.94 9.63
C ILE A 174 15.66 11.33 8.17
N MET A 175 15.53 10.36 7.27
CA MET A 175 15.31 10.60 5.85
C MET A 175 14.46 9.51 5.21
N SER A 176 13.77 9.82 4.10
CA SER A 176 13.20 8.77 3.24
C SER A 176 14.27 8.17 2.32
N HIS A 177 13.95 7.06 1.64
CA HIS A 177 14.79 6.54 0.55
C HIS A 177 15.04 7.60 -0.53
N GLN A 178 13.99 8.32 -0.96
CA GLN A 178 14.10 9.38 -1.95
C GLN A 178 15.04 10.51 -1.51
N GLU A 179 14.98 10.95 -0.24
CA GLU A 179 15.92 11.94 0.29
C GLU A 179 17.34 11.38 0.39
N GLY A 180 17.49 10.10 0.77
CA GLY A 180 18.77 9.38 0.74
C GLY A 180 19.38 9.33 -0.65
N HIS A 181 18.56 9.11 -1.69
CA HIS A 181 18.99 9.13 -3.09
C HIS A 181 19.51 10.53 -3.48
N LYS A 182 18.73 11.58 -3.18
CA LYS A 182 19.12 12.98 -3.42
C LYS A 182 20.44 13.35 -2.71
N LYS A 183 20.72 12.72 -1.57
CA LYS A 183 21.99 12.88 -0.82
C LYS A 183 23.12 11.98 -1.34
N GLY A 184 22.87 11.11 -2.30
CA GLY A 184 23.85 10.18 -2.87
C GLY A 184 24.12 8.95 -2.01
N LEU A 185 23.22 8.59 -1.09
CA LEU A 185 23.36 7.47 -0.15
C LEU A 185 22.49 6.26 -0.50
N ALA A 186 21.60 6.38 -1.47
CA ALA A 186 20.65 5.33 -1.85
C ALA A 186 20.43 5.27 -3.36
N SER A 187 19.87 4.14 -3.81
CA SER A 187 19.37 3.94 -5.17
C SER A 187 18.20 4.87 -5.50
N ASN A 188 17.88 5.02 -6.78
CA ASN A 188 16.85 5.95 -7.26
C ASN A 188 15.42 5.41 -7.05
N HIS A 189 14.99 5.27 -5.79
CA HIS A 189 13.60 4.97 -5.44
C HIS A 189 12.88 6.22 -4.94
N GLY A 190 11.58 6.31 -5.24
CA GLY A 190 10.74 7.50 -5.01
C GLY A 190 10.03 7.53 -3.66
N ASP A 191 10.19 6.48 -2.84
CA ASP A 191 9.49 6.34 -1.58
C ASP A 191 10.02 7.30 -0.50
N VAL A 192 9.15 7.80 0.38
CA VAL A 192 7.71 7.50 0.53
C VAL A 192 6.80 8.52 -0.19
N GLY A 193 7.37 9.50 -0.89
CA GLY A 193 6.63 10.63 -1.46
C GLY A 193 5.52 10.20 -2.42
N HIS A 194 5.77 9.16 -3.23
CA HIS A 194 4.80 8.67 -4.22
C HIS A 194 3.43 8.32 -3.63
N ILE A 195 3.38 7.86 -2.38
CA ILE A 195 2.11 7.55 -1.71
C ILE A 195 1.64 8.70 -0.81
N TRP A 196 2.57 9.38 -0.14
CA TRP A 196 2.28 10.47 0.79
C TRP A 196 1.75 11.75 0.14
N ASP A 197 2.20 12.07 -1.07
CA ASP A 197 1.87 13.34 -1.74
C ASP A 197 0.35 13.50 -1.95
N LYS A 198 -0.38 12.40 -2.20
CA LYS A 198 -1.85 12.44 -2.36
C LYS A 198 -2.60 12.79 -1.07
N PHE A 199 -1.94 12.69 0.09
CA PHE A 199 -2.50 12.95 1.41
C PHE A 199 -1.88 14.18 2.08
N GLY A 200 -0.99 14.91 1.38
CA GLY A 200 -0.33 16.10 1.92
C GLY A 200 0.68 15.82 3.03
N LEU A 201 1.17 14.57 3.14
CA LEU A 201 2.19 14.18 4.11
C LEU A 201 3.59 14.50 3.56
N THR A 202 4.51 14.90 4.43
CA THR A 202 5.88 15.25 4.02
C THR A 202 6.90 14.76 5.04
N MET A 203 8.13 14.52 4.60
CA MET A 203 9.23 14.18 5.52
C MET A 203 9.55 15.31 6.51
N GLN A 204 9.33 16.57 6.15
CA GLN A 204 9.47 17.69 7.09
C GLN A 204 8.47 17.57 8.24
N ARG A 205 7.19 17.33 7.93
CA ARG A 205 6.16 17.14 8.94
C ARG A 205 6.39 15.86 9.75
N PHE A 206 6.80 14.78 9.11
CA PHE A 206 7.15 13.52 9.78
C PHE A 206 8.22 13.71 10.86
N ARG A 207 9.30 14.45 10.56
CA ARG A 207 10.34 14.77 11.56
C ARG A 207 9.81 15.55 12.77
N GLN A 208 8.91 16.50 12.54
CA GLN A 208 8.26 17.27 13.60
C GLN A 208 7.36 16.37 14.46
N ASP A 209 6.59 15.49 13.82
CA ASP A 209 5.72 14.54 14.49
C ASP A 209 6.54 13.51 15.30
N VAL A 210 7.67 13.02 14.79
CA VAL A 210 8.60 12.17 15.55
C VAL A 210 9.16 12.91 16.77
N LYS A 211 9.57 14.18 16.62
CA LYS A 211 10.04 15.01 17.74
C LYS A 211 8.98 15.14 18.82
N ALA A 212 7.73 15.44 18.44
CA ALA A 212 6.62 15.54 19.37
C ALA A 212 6.36 14.19 20.09
N ALA A 213 6.37 13.06 19.36
CA ALA A 213 6.17 11.73 19.93
C ALA A 213 7.28 11.38 20.92
N MET A 214 8.52 11.69 20.57
CA MET A 214 9.69 11.45 21.41
C MET A 214 9.62 12.22 22.73
N GLU A 215 8.98 13.39 22.74
CA GLU A 215 8.76 14.25 23.91
C GLU A 215 7.50 13.86 24.72
N GLY A 216 6.78 12.81 24.32
CA GLY A 216 5.59 12.33 25.01
C GLY A 216 4.32 13.12 24.69
N ALA A 217 4.33 13.96 23.66
CA ALA A 217 3.09 14.55 23.15
C ALA A 217 2.26 13.49 22.43
N ALA A 218 0.93 13.59 22.54
CA ALA A 218 0.03 12.86 21.64
C ALA A 218 0.30 13.36 20.22
N VAL A 219 0.73 12.46 19.33
CA VAL A 219 1.02 12.83 17.94
C VAL A 219 -0.11 12.37 17.07
N PRO A 220 -0.87 13.24 16.42
CA PRO A 220 -1.82 12.82 15.40
C PRO A 220 -1.06 12.18 14.23
N PRO A 221 -1.39 10.95 13.79
CA PRO A 221 -2.55 10.13 14.15
C PRO A 221 -2.20 8.89 15.00
N CYS A 222 -1.73 9.05 16.25
CA CYS A 222 -1.75 7.99 17.26
C CYS A 222 -3.19 7.53 17.54
N SER A 223 -4.15 8.43 17.39
CA SER A 223 -5.53 8.08 17.09
C SER A 223 -5.60 7.71 15.61
N ILE A 224 -5.85 6.43 15.31
CA ILE A 224 -6.29 6.01 13.97
C ILE A 224 -7.39 7.00 13.58
N PRO A 225 -7.24 7.75 12.47
CA PRO A 225 -8.29 8.66 12.05
C PRO A 225 -9.57 7.83 11.95
N SER A 226 -10.69 8.32 12.49
CA SER A 226 -12.00 7.73 12.21
C SER A 226 -12.31 8.00 10.74
N VAL A 227 -11.70 7.21 9.87
CA VAL A 227 -12.08 7.12 8.47
C VAL A 227 -13.08 5.99 8.40
N ASP A 228 -14.33 6.35 8.14
CA ASP A 228 -15.35 5.38 7.79
C ASP A 228 -14.95 4.71 6.47
N ALA A 229 -14.26 3.58 6.62
CA ALA A 229 -13.83 2.72 5.54
C ALA A 229 -14.87 1.64 5.20
N SER A 230 -16.03 1.63 5.90
CA SER A 230 -17.08 0.63 5.68
C SER A 230 -17.69 0.74 4.28
N GLY A 231 -17.75 1.94 3.72
CA GLY A 231 -18.25 2.19 2.36
C GLY A 231 -17.41 1.58 1.22
N ASP A 232 -16.23 1.04 1.54
CA ASP A 232 -15.37 0.28 0.61
C ASP A 232 -15.50 -1.24 0.80
N ASP A 233 -16.22 -1.71 1.83
CA ASP A 233 -16.41 -3.13 2.04
C ASP A 233 -17.53 -3.67 1.14
N THR A 234 -17.12 -4.30 0.04
CA THR A 234 -18.03 -4.87 -0.94
C THR A 234 -18.33 -6.35 -0.69
N SER A 235 -18.06 -6.89 0.51
CA SER A 235 -18.12 -8.33 0.78
C SER A 235 -19.50 -8.96 0.55
N LEU A 236 -20.57 -8.18 0.69
CA LEU A 236 -21.96 -8.63 0.52
C LEU A 236 -22.55 -8.35 -0.87
N GLN A 237 -21.72 -7.91 -1.83
CA GLN A 237 -22.23 -7.59 -3.17
C GLN A 237 -22.73 -8.84 -3.90
N LYS A 238 -23.72 -8.65 -4.77
CA LYS A 238 -24.26 -9.73 -5.61
C LYS A 238 -23.16 -10.28 -6.52
N VAL A 239 -23.30 -11.56 -6.86
CA VAL A 239 -22.48 -12.21 -7.88
C VAL A 239 -23.38 -12.55 -9.06
N HIS A 240 -22.98 -12.09 -10.24
CA HIS A 240 -23.62 -12.41 -11.51
C HIS A 240 -22.95 -13.63 -12.14
N LEU A 241 -23.74 -14.45 -12.84
CA LEU A 241 -23.22 -15.62 -13.53
C LEU A 241 -22.21 -15.18 -14.60
N LEU A 242 -21.02 -15.79 -14.56
CA LEU A 242 -19.99 -15.63 -15.58
C LEU A 242 -19.17 -16.91 -15.65
N ASN A 243 -19.20 -17.59 -16.80
CA ASN A 243 -18.51 -18.87 -16.95
C ASN A 243 -17.22 -18.72 -17.74
N GLY A 244 -16.14 -19.31 -17.21
CA GLY A 244 -14.86 -19.35 -17.91
C GLY A 244 -13.71 -19.83 -17.05
N THR A 245 -12.51 -19.38 -17.40
CA THR A 245 -11.31 -19.61 -16.61
C THR A 245 -10.54 -18.32 -16.42
N VAL A 246 -9.77 -18.23 -15.34
CA VAL A 246 -8.89 -17.10 -15.05
C VAL A 246 -7.48 -17.61 -14.77
N LYS A 247 -6.51 -17.10 -15.53
CA LYS A 247 -5.09 -17.41 -15.38
C LYS A 247 -4.37 -16.28 -14.66
N VAL A 248 -3.58 -16.61 -13.63
CA VAL A 248 -2.71 -15.65 -12.94
C VAL A 248 -1.52 -15.33 -13.85
N ILE A 249 -1.38 -14.04 -14.18
CA ILE A 249 -0.26 -13.52 -14.98
C ILE A 249 0.63 -12.57 -14.18
N TYR A 250 0.20 -12.12 -13.00
CA TYR A 250 0.99 -11.31 -12.08
C TYR A 250 2.31 -11.99 -11.71
N LYS A 251 3.40 -11.22 -11.69
CA LYS A 251 4.77 -11.69 -11.43
C LYS A 251 5.42 -11.05 -10.21
N GLY A 252 4.70 -10.21 -9.46
CA GLY A 252 5.20 -9.64 -8.22
C GLY A 252 5.56 -10.73 -7.22
N PHE A 253 6.61 -10.48 -6.43
CA PHE A 253 7.12 -11.45 -5.46
C PHE A 253 6.15 -11.73 -4.31
N ASP A 254 5.29 -10.75 -4.03
CA ASP A 254 4.19 -10.71 -3.08
C ASP A 254 3.02 -11.60 -3.49
N GLY A 255 2.90 -11.95 -4.78
CA GLY A 255 1.83 -12.81 -5.28
C GLY A 255 0.46 -12.13 -5.28
N LEU A 256 -0.58 -12.90 -5.58
CA LEU A 256 -1.95 -12.42 -5.71
C LEU A 256 -2.85 -13.04 -4.65
N ASN A 257 -3.61 -12.22 -3.93
CA ASN A 257 -4.53 -12.67 -2.90
C ASN A 257 -5.78 -13.31 -3.52
N ILE A 258 -6.13 -14.50 -3.03
CA ILE A 258 -7.46 -15.10 -3.17
C ILE A 258 -8.17 -14.92 -1.83
N ARG A 259 -9.41 -14.44 -1.87
CA ARG A 259 -10.15 -13.96 -0.71
C ARG A 259 -11.44 -14.73 -0.49
N LYS A 260 -11.93 -14.71 0.75
CA LYS A 260 -13.19 -15.37 1.13
C LYS A 260 -14.46 -14.65 0.66
N ALA A 261 -14.36 -13.36 0.32
CA ALA A 261 -15.46 -12.55 -0.22
C ALA A 261 -14.94 -11.55 -1.29
N PRO A 262 -15.81 -11.02 -2.18
CA PRO A 262 -15.43 -10.11 -3.25
C PRO A 262 -15.19 -8.68 -2.73
N SER A 263 -14.18 -8.52 -1.89
CA SER A 263 -13.82 -7.24 -1.26
C SER A 263 -12.32 -7.19 -0.98
N MET A 264 -11.72 -6.00 -1.12
CA MET A 264 -10.30 -5.82 -0.79
C MET A 264 -10.04 -5.95 0.72
N LEU A 265 -11.10 -5.83 1.53
CA LEU A 265 -11.08 -5.96 2.98
C LEU A 265 -11.38 -7.38 3.47
N ALA A 266 -11.90 -8.24 2.58
CA ALA A 266 -12.17 -9.62 2.93
C ALA A 266 -10.89 -10.37 3.29
N GLU A 267 -11.02 -11.29 4.23
CA GLU A 267 -9.94 -12.18 4.66
C GLU A 267 -9.28 -12.84 3.44
N VAL A 268 -7.94 -12.83 3.44
CA VAL A 268 -7.13 -13.55 2.45
C VAL A 268 -7.12 -15.01 2.86
N ASP A 269 -7.64 -15.88 1.99
CA ASP A 269 -7.59 -17.33 2.18
C ASP A 269 -6.20 -17.86 1.81
N GLN A 270 -5.66 -17.39 0.68
CA GLN A 270 -4.36 -17.82 0.17
C GLN A 270 -3.73 -16.78 -0.75
N ILE A 271 -2.42 -16.88 -0.93
CA ILE A 271 -1.63 -16.07 -1.86
C ILE A 271 -1.07 -16.98 -2.95
N VAL A 272 -1.39 -16.68 -4.21
CA VAL A 272 -0.98 -17.48 -5.38
C VAL A 272 -0.01 -16.72 -6.27
N LYS A 273 0.97 -17.43 -6.85
CA LYS A 273 1.96 -16.85 -7.79
C LYS A 273 1.76 -17.30 -9.24
N ALA A 274 0.98 -18.35 -9.43
CA ALA A 274 0.62 -18.93 -10.71
C ALA A 274 -0.64 -19.77 -10.51
N GLY A 275 -1.31 -20.10 -11.62
CA GLY A 275 -2.47 -20.99 -11.60
C GLY A 275 -3.50 -20.58 -12.65
N THR A 276 -4.36 -21.52 -13.00
CA THR A 276 -5.56 -21.29 -13.79
C THR A 276 -6.73 -21.84 -12.98
N PHE A 277 -7.77 -21.03 -12.79
CA PHE A 277 -8.92 -21.35 -11.96
C PHE A 277 -10.20 -21.29 -12.78
N THR A 278 -11.16 -22.16 -12.48
CA THR A 278 -12.50 -22.08 -13.08
C THR A 278 -13.28 -20.94 -12.44
N VAL A 279 -13.87 -20.10 -13.29
CA VAL A 279 -14.72 -18.96 -12.90
C VAL A 279 -16.19 -19.35 -13.07
N THR A 280 -16.98 -19.09 -12.03
CA THR A 280 -18.44 -19.34 -11.99
C THR A 280 -19.26 -18.07 -11.88
N GLY A 281 -18.61 -16.94 -11.58
CA GLY A 281 -19.30 -15.66 -11.43
C GLY A 281 -18.38 -14.46 -11.46
N ILE A 282 -18.99 -13.29 -11.53
CA ILE A 282 -18.34 -12.00 -11.37
C ILE A 282 -19.13 -11.13 -10.40
N SER A 283 -18.43 -10.42 -9.52
CA SER A 283 -19.06 -9.50 -8.58
C SER A 283 -19.81 -8.37 -9.29
N ALA A 284 -20.80 -7.77 -8.62
CA ALA A 284 -21.63 -6.69 -9.16
C ALA A 284 -20.82 -5.47 -9.63
N ASP A 285 -19.73 -5.15 -8.93
CA ASP A 285 -18.78 -4.09 -9.29
C ASP A 285 -17.80 -4.50 -10.42
N GLU A 286 -17.87 -5.75 -10.87
CA GLU A 286 -17.02 -6.38 -11.89
C GLU A 286 -15.53 -6.41 -11.54
N LYS A 287 -15.17 -6.30 -10.25
CA LYS A 287 -13.78 -6.28 -9.78
C LYS A 287 -13.28 -7.64 -9.31
N TRP A 288 -14.15 -8.64 -9.19
CA TRP A 288 -13.83 -9.96 -8.65
C TRP A 288 -14.45 -11.08 -9.47
N TYR A 289 -13.63 -12.06 -9.83
CA TYR A 289 -14.12 -13.35 -10.31
C TYR A 289 -14.38 -14.28 -9.14
N GLN A 290 -15.57 -14.87 -9.09
CA GLN A 290 -15.87 -15.99 -8.20
C GLN A 290 -15.31 -17.27 -8.82
N LEU A 291 -14.52 -17.99 -8.03
CA LEU A 291 -13.93 -19.26 -8.40
C LEU A 291 -14.88 -20.42 -8.08
N LYS A 292 -14.70 -21.57 -8.72
CA LYS A 292 -15.47 -22.80 -8.43
C LYS A 292 -15.38 -23.24 -6.95
N SER A 293 -14.33 -22.86 -6.24
CA SER A 293 -14.20 -23.08 -4.78
C SER A 293 -15.12 -22.22 -3.93
N GLY A 294 -15.77 -21.21 -4.50
CA GLY A 294 -16.52 -20.16 -3.79
C GLY A 294 -15.68 -18.95 -3.38
N LEU A 295 -14.35 -19.03 -3.52
CA LEU A 295 -13.42 -17.94 -3.24
C LEU A 295 -13.37 -16.90 -4.37
N PHE A 296 -12.71 -15.78 -4.14
CA PHE A 296 -12.66 -14.65 -5.07
C PHE A 296 -11.23 -14.26 -5.42
N ILE A 297 -11.01 -13.95 -6.69
CA ILE A 297 -9.76 -13.41 -7.23
C ILE A 297 -10.04 -12.11 -7.97
N THR A 298 -9.09 -11.17 -7.98
CA THR A 298 -9.26 -9.90 -8.69
C THR A 298 -9.54 -10.09 -10.18
N ALA A 299 -10.31 -9.18 -10.77
CA ALA A 299 -10.56 -9.09 -12.21
C ALA A 299 -9.63 -8.12 -12.95
N ILE A 300 -8.59 -7.59 -12.28
CA ILE A 300 -7.65 -6.63 -12.87
C ILE A 300 -6.88 -7.30 -14.04
N PRO A 301 -7.01 -6.78 -15.28
CA PRO A 301 -6.42 -7.41 -16.47
C PRO A 301 -4.89 -7.51 -16.49
N ASP A 302 -4.20 -6.70 -15.68
CA ASP A 302 -2.72 -6.73 -15.56
C ASP A 302 -2.26 -7.86 -14.64
N TYR A 303 -3.16 -8.38 -13.80
CA TYR A 303 -2.86 -9.40 -12.79
C TYR A 303 -3.37 -10.77 -13.22
N VAL A 304 -4.49 -10.80 -13.95
CA VAL A 304 -5.12 -12.02 -14.42
C VAL A 304 -5.58 -11.91 -15.88
N ARG A 305 -5.66 -13.06 -16.56
CA ARG A 305 -6.26 -13.20 -17.88
C ARG A 305 -7.50 -14.08 -17.80
N PHE A 306 -8.67 -13.50 -18.07
CA PHE A 306 -9.93 -14.23 -18.15
C PHE A 306 -10.20 -14.76 -19.56
N GLU A 307 -10.69 -15.99 -19.64
CA GLU A 307 -11.09 -16.67 -20.86
C GLU A 307 -12.50 -17.24 -20.68
N ALA A 308 -13.49 -16.58 -21.29
CA ALA A 308 -14.88 -17.02 -21.28
C ALA A 308 -15.09 -18.35 -22.04
N THR A 309 -16.05 -19.16 -21.61
CA THR A 309 -16.49 -20.34 -22.38
C THR A 309 -17.12 -19.92 -23.73
N PRO A 310 -17.20 -20.82 -24.73
CA PRO A 310 -17.87 -20.53 -25.99
C PRO A 310 -19.31 -20.01 -25.82
N GLU A 311 -20.07 -20.62 -24.90
CA GLU A 311 -21.45 -20.25 -24.61
C GLU A 311 -21.52 -18.85 -23.98
N GLN A 312 -20.60 -18.55 -23.06
CA GLN A 312 -20.52 -17.23 -22.44
C GLN A 312 -20.11 -16.14 -23.45
N LYS A 313 -19.25 -16.46 -24.42
CA LYS A 313 -18.91 -15.54 -25.52
C LYS A 313 -20.12 -15.28 -26.41
N ALA A 314 -20.87 -16.32 -26.77
CA ALA A 314 -22.07 -16.19 -27.58
C ALA A 314 -23.14 -15.34 -26.89
N SER A 315 -23.39 -15.56 -25.60
CA SER A 315 -24.41 -14.81 -24.84
C SER A 315 -24.09 -13.34 -24.61
N THR A 316 -22.81 -12.95 -24.72
CA THR A 316 -22.35 -11.56 -24.51
C THR A 316 -21.89 -10.87 -25.78
N ALA A 317 -22.04 -11.51 -26.94
CA ALA A 317 -21.72 -10.93 -28.23
C ALA A 317 -22.49 -9.61 -28.45
N GLY A 318 -21.84 -8.59 -28.99
CA GLY A 318 -22.45 -7.28 -29.27
C GLY A 318 -22.66 -6.36 -28.07
N THR A 319 -22.56 -6.83 -26.82
CA THR A 319 -22.78 -5.98 -25.62
C THR A 319 -21.64 -4.99 -25.34
N GLY A 320 -20.44 -5.28 -25.85
CA GLY A 320 -19.22 -4.45 -25.70
C GLY A 320 -18.87 -4.06 -24.25
N TYR A 321 -18.08 -2.99 -24.05
CA TYR A 321 -17.55 -2.54 -22.75
C TYR A 321 -17.45 -1.01 -22.67
N TYR A 322 -17.64 -0.49 -21.47
CA TYR A 322 -17.25 0.85 -21.07
C TYR A 322 -15.80 0.86 -20.61
N ARG A 323 -14.97 1.71 -21.21
CA ARG A 323 -13.52 1.74 -21.01
C ARG A 323 -13.10 3.00 -20.27
N VAL A 324 -12.26 2.85 -19.25
CA VAL A 324 -11.72 3.97 -18.48
C VAL A 324 -10.29 4.25 -18.94
N ARG A 325 -10.06 5.40 -19.60
CA ARG A 325 -8.80 5.79 -20.24
C ARG A 325 -8.55 7.30 -20.12
N LYS A 326 -7.32 7.77 -20.30
CA LYS A 326 -7.03 9.23 -20.40
C LYS A 326 -7.58 9.83 -21.69
N SER A 327 -7.49 9.08 -22.79
CA SER A 327 -8.13 9.42 -24.06
C SER A 327 -8.47 8.14 -24.83
N TRP A 328 -9.39 8.23 -25.80
CA TRP A 328 -9.73 7.08 -26.64
C TRP A 328 -8.51 6.51 -27.40
N LYS A 329 -7.68 7.41 -27.95
CA LYS A 329 -6.46 7.09 -28.72
C LYS A 329 -5.36 6.48 -27.85
N ASP A 330 -5.37 6.73 -26.54
CA ASP A 330 -4.39 6.20 -25.60
C ASP A 330 -4.88 4.90 -24.94
N ALA A 331 -4.86 3.81 -25.70
CA ALA A 331 -5.25 2.49 -25.20
C ALA A 331 -4.35 1.98 -24.07
N LYS A 332 -3.09 2.41 -24.02
CA LYS A 332 -2.11 2.02 -22.97
C LYS A 332 -2.48 2.62 -21.62
N SER A 333 -3.16 3.76 -21.61
CA SER A 333 -3.72 4.33 -20.38
C SER A 333 -4.95 3.60 -19.85
N GLN A 334 -5.41 2.48 -20.41
CA GLN A 334 -6.62 1.84 -19.91
C GLN A 334 -6.44 1.29 -18.50
N ILE A 335 -7.30 1.73 -17.57
CA ILE A 335 -7.28 1.27 -16.18
C ILE A 335 -8.45 0.35 -15.82
N GLY A 336 -9.47 0.27 -16.67
CA GLY A 336 -10.60 -0.64 -16.50
C GLY A 336 -11.46 -0.79 -17.75
N ALA A 337 -12.19 -1.90 -17.82
CA ALA A 337 -13.19 -2.20 -18.83
C ALA A 337 -14.36 -2.95 -18.16
N PHE A 338 -15.57 -2.42 -18.31
CA PHE A 338 -16.75 -2.83 -17.54
C PHE A 338 -17.94 -3.07 -18.47
N LYS A 339 -18.79 -4.05 -18.18
CA LYS A 339 -20.10 -4.17 -18.85
C LYS A 339 -21.07 -3.14 -18.31
N ASN A 340 -20.98 -2.82 -17.02
CA ASN A 340 -21.82 -1.81 -16.40
C ASN A 340 -21.18 -0.42 -16.52
N LYS A 341 -21.96 0.55 -17.00
CA LYS A 341 -21.54 1.95 -17.15
C LYS A 341 -21.17 2.59 -15.82
N ASP A 342 -21.94 2.32 -14.77
CA ASP A 342 -21.78 2.96 -13.46
C ASP A 342 -20.49 2.49 -12.80
N ASN A 343 -20.13 1.20 -12.94
CA ASN A 343 -18.85 0.67 -12.48
C ASN A 343 -17.64 1.39 -13.14
N ALA A 344 -17.73 1.68 -14.44
CA ALA A 344 -16.70 2.45 -15.15
C ALA A 344 -16.63 3.91 -14.65
N ILE A 345 -17.78 4.53 -14.40
CA ILE A 345 -17.87 5.89 -13.86
C ILE A 345 -17.26 5.94 -12.45
N ASP A 346 -17.54 4.94 -11.61
CA ASP A 346 -17.04 4.90 -10.24
C ASP A 346 -15.52 4.74 -10.17
N LEU A 347 -14.92 3.90 -11.02
CA LEU A 347 -13.46 3.88 -11.15
C LEU A 347 -12.91 5.24 -11.64
N CYS A 348 -13.61 5.88 -12.57
CA CYS A 348 -13.18 7.17 -13.13
C CYS A 348 -13.23 8.32 -12.12
N LYS A 349 -14.19 8.34 -11.19
CA LYS A 349 -14.33 9.39 -10.16
C LYS A 349 -13.10 9.53 -9.26
N HIS A 350 -12.45 8.42 -8.94
CA HIS A 350 -11.32 8.39 -8.02
C HIS A 350 -9.95 8.54 -8.71
N ASN A 351 -9.94 8.67 -10.03
CA ASN A 351 -8.72 8.70 -10.83
C ASN A 351 -8.71 9.93 -11.74
N LYS A 352 -8.13 11.02 -11.24
CA LYS A 352 -8.05 12.31 -11.95
C LYS A 352 -7.38 12.17 -13.32
N GLY A 353 -7.93 12.84 -14.32
CA GLY A 353 -7.43 12.83 -15.70
C GLY A 353 -7.89 11.66 -16.55
N TYR A 354 -8.72 10.76 -16.00
CA TYR A 354 -9.37 9.69 -16.73
C TYR A 354 -10.79 10.06 -17.16
N LYS A 355 -11.28 9.34 -18.17
CA LYS A 355 -12.58 9.50 -18.82
C LYS A 355 -13.16 8.11 -19.11
N VAL A 356 -14.48 8.04 -19.24
CA VAL A 356 -15.19 6.83 -19.66
C VAL A 356 -15.60 6.96 -21.12
N PHE A 357 -15.32 5.92 -21.89
CA PHE A 357 -15.68 5.80 -23.30
C PHE A 357 -16.56 4.57 -23.51
N ASP A 358 -17.54 4.66 -24.40
CA ASP A 358 -18.27 3.48 -24.89
C ASP A 358 -17.46 2.73 -25.97
N ASN A 359 -18.10 1.76 -26.63
CA ASN A 359 -17.47 0.92 -27.65
C ASN A 359 -17.04 1.67 -28.90
N ASP A 360 -17.75 2.75 -29.23
CA ASP A 360 -17.49 3.57 -30.40
C ASP A 360 -16.45 4.67 -30.11
N GLY A 361 -15.95 4.70 -28.87
CA GLY A 361 -14.99 5.70 -28.43
C GLY A 361 -15.61 7.05 -28.12
N LYS A 362 -16.94 7.13 -28.00
CA LYS A 362 -17.62 8.34 -27.54
C LYS A 362 -17.41 8.48 -26.05
N GLN A 363 -16.97 9.66 -25.64
CA GLN A 363 -16.80 10.00 -24.23
C GLN A 363 -18.19 10.13 -23.59
N ILE A 364 -18.47 9.31 -22.58
CA ILE A 364 -19.74 9.33 -21.85
C ILE A 364 -19.63 9.92 -20.44
N TYR A 365 -18.40 10.04 -19.93
CA TYR A 365 -18.10 10.68 -18.65
C TYR A 365 -16.68 11.23 -18.64
N SER A 366 -16.47 12.34 -17.94
CA SER A 366 -15.15 12.89 -17.64
C SER A 366 -15.01 13.02 -16.13
N GLY A 367 -13.98 12.42 -15.55
CA GLY A 367 -13.62 12.70 -14.16
C GLY A 367 -13.28 14.18 -13.98
N LYS A 368 -13.62 14.74 -12.82
CA LYS A 368 -13.21 16.09 -12.42
C LYS A 368 -11.74 16.12 -12.02
#